data_AF-A0A948R6F5-F1
#
_entry.id   AF-A0A948R6F5-F1
#
_cell.length_a   1.000
_cell.length_b   1.000
_cell.length_c   1.000
_cell.angle_alpha   90.00
_cell.angle_beta   90.00
_cell.angle_gamma   90.00
#
_symmetry.space_group_name_H-M   'P 1'
#
loop_
_entity.id
_entity.type
_entity.pdbx_description
1 polymer ?
#
loop_
_entity_poly.entity_id
_entity_poly.type
_entity_poly.pdbx_seq_one_letter_code
_entity_poly.pdbx_strand_id
1 'polypeptide(L)'
;MRVFFDRELDTVATFWRIYRRDGAALAFTSHDRDLAFGGITHRAAPGMIPAAIRLTVELSNDSAEAQGALHHDSIREEELAAGLFDEAAIEIGAVDWITLDHSTLYSGQIGRIGDNQTQFTAEL
;
A
#
# COMPACT_ATOMS: atom_id res chain seq x y z
N MET A 1 20.54 -10.82 -4.88
CA MET A 1 19.52 -9.78 -5.01
C MET A 1 18.96 -9.86 -6.40
N ARG A 2 17.67 -10.16 -6.56
CA ARG A 2 17.01 -10.20 -7.88
C ARG A 2 17.00 -8.81 -8.51
N VAL A 3 17.27 -8.74 -9.80
CA VAL A 3 17.03 -7.53 -10.60
C VAL A 3 15.65 -7.67 -11.24
N PHE A 4 14.76 -6.75 -10.92
CA PHE A 4 13.39 -6.75 -11.45
C PHE A 4 13.35 -6.04 -12.80
N PHE A 5 12.48 -6.50 -13.71
CA PHE A 5 12.28 -5.92 -15.05
C PHE A 5 13.50 -6.00 -16.00
N ASP A 6 14.47 -6.87 -15.72
CA ASP A 6 15.65 -7.12 -16.57
C ASP A 6 15.36 -8.09 -17.74
N ARG A 7 14.13 -8.61 -17.84
CA ARG A 7 13.69 -9.55 -18.88
C ARG A 7 12.29 -9.21 -19.38
N GLU A 8 11.99 -9.56 -20.64
CA GLU A 8 10.71 -9.25 -21.29
C GLU A 8 9.50 -9.93 -20.61
N LEU A 9 9.64 -11.21 -20.25
CA LEU A 9 8.64 -11.94 -19.48
C LEU A 9 9.15 -12.13 -18.06
N ASP A 10 8.66 -11.30 -17.15
CA ASP A 10 9.09 -11.32 -15.76
C ASP A 10 7.98 -11.76 -14.81
N THR A 11 8.38 -12.38 -13.70
CA THR A 11 7.49 -12.91 -12.68
C THR A 11 7.31 -11.92 -11.53
N VAL A 12 7.05 -10.65 -11.86
CA VAL A 12 7.03 -9.54 -10.90
C VAL A 12 5.63 -9.07 -10.54
N ALA A 13 5.26 -9.21 -9.26
CA ALA A 13 4.08 -8.57 -8.70
C ALA A 13 4.51 -7.39 -7.81
N THR A 14 3.65 -6.41 -7.65
CA THR A 14 3.84 -5.38 -6.62
C THR A 14 3.25 -5.86 -5.30
N PHE A 15 3.77 -5.32 -4.21
CA PHE A 15 3.22 -5.51 -2.88
C PHE A 15 3.17 -4.19 -2.13
N TRP A 16 2.27 -4.12 -1.15
CA TRP A 16 2.25 -3.05 -0.17
C TRP A 16 1.91 -3.60 1.21
N ARG A 17 2.47 -2.96 2.23
CA ARG A 17 2.24 -3.28 3.64
C ARG A 17 1.91 -2.01 4.39
N ILE A 18 0.97 -2.11 5.32
CA ILE A 18 0.59 -1.04 6.23
C ILE A 18 0.72 -1.59 7.65
N TYR A 19 1.51 -0.92 8.48
CA TYR A 19 1.70 -1.25 9.88
C TYR A 19 1.06 -0.16 10.73
N ARG A 20 -0.10 -0.49 11.30
CA ARG A 20 -0.86 0.40 12.18
C ARG A 20 -0.21 0.46 13.56
N ARG A 21 -0.46 1.56 14.27
CA ARG A 21 0.11 1.81 15.61
C ARG A 21 -0.47 0.89 16.69
N ASP A 22 -1.64 0.30 16.44
CA ASP A 22 -2.26 -0.70 17.30
C ASP A 22 -1.71 -2.13 17.10
N GLY A 23 -0.69 -2.28 16.25
CA GLY A 23 -0.03 -3.56 15.99
C GLY A 23 -0.66 -4.38 14.87
N ALA A 24 -1.75 -3.92 14.25
CA ALA A 24 -2.29 -4.57 13.07
C ALA A 24 -1.37 -4.35 11.85
N ALA A 25 -1.16 -5.41 11.09
CA ALA A 25 -0.43 -5.37 9.82
C ALA A 25 -1.33 -5.83 8.69
N LEU A 26 -1.48 -4.98 7.67
CA LEU A 26 -2.17 -5.32 6.44
C LEU A 26 -1.12 -5.48 5.34
N ALA A 27 -1.27 -6.51 4.53
CA ALA A 27 -0.35 -6.79 3.45
C ALA A 27 -1.11 -7.33 2.25
N PHE A 28 -0.74 -6.85 1.08
CA PHE A 28 -1.45 -7.14 -0.16
C PHE A 28 -0.48 -7.28 -1.32
N THR A 29 -0.93 -7.95 -2.37
CA THR A 29 -0.18 -8.10 -3.61
C THR A 29 -1.07 -7.92 -4.83
N SER A 30 -0.49 -7.40 -5.90
CA SER A 30 -1.14 -7.33 -7.21
C SER A 30 -1.26 -8.70 -7.89
N HIS A 31 -0.62 -9.73 -7.37
CA HIS A 31 -0.79 -11.10 -7.86
C HIS A 31 -2.23 -11.59 -7.62
N ASP A 32 -2.69 -12.52 -8.45
CA ASP A 32 -4.01 -13.15 -8.34
C ASP A 32 -4.11 -14.21 -7.22
N ARG A 33 -3.08 -14.35 -6.38
CA ARG A 33 -2.98 -15.35 -5.30
C ARG A 33 -2.22 -14.77 -4.11
N ASP A 34 -2.55 -15.27 -2.93
CA ASP A 34 -1.85 -14.91 -1.70
C ASP A 34 -0.37 -15.32 -1.78
N LEU A 35 0.52 -14.43 -1.34
CA LEU A 35 1.96 -14.67 -1.31
C LEU A 35 2.48 -14.48 0.12
N ALA A 36 3.22 -15.46 0.65
CA ALA A 36 3.77 -15.41 2.01
C ALA A 36 5.28 -15.14 1.98
N PHE A 37 5.71 -13.94 2.37
CA PHE A 37 7.12 -13.55 2.41
C PHE A 37 7.35 -12.44 3.44
N GLY A 38 8.58 -12.31 3.96
CA GLY A 38 8.89 -11.32 5.01
C GLY A 38 8.12 -11.57 6.32
N GLY A 39 7.70 -12.81 6.59
CA GLY A 39 6.94 -13.17 7.79
C GLY A 39 5.46 -12.79 7.76
N ILE A 40 4.95 -12.24 6.64
CA ILE A 40 3.56 -11.81 6.49
C ILE A 40 2.91 -12.41 5.24
N THR A 41 1.62 -12.72 5.32
CA THR A 41 0.84 -13.15 4.15
C THR A 41 0.26 -11.93 3.47
N HIS A 42 0.66 -11.70 2.23
CA HIS A 42 0.09 -10.68 1.35
C HIS A 42 -1.13 -11.26 0.69
N ARG A 43 -2.30 -10.68 0.96
CA ARG A 43 -3.56 -11.13 0.36
C ARG A 43 -3.64 -10.70 -1.09
N ALA A 44 -4.13 -11.60 -1.94
CA ALA A 44 -4.42 -11.30 -3.33
C ALA A 44 -5.45 -10.17 -3.38
N ALA A 45 -5.05 -9.05 -3.96
CA ALA A 45 -5.97 -7.96 -4.25
C ALA A 45 -5.76 -7.49 -5.70
N PRO A 46 -5.95 -8.40 -6.69
CA PRO A 46 -5.81 -8.05 -8.09
C PRO A 46 -6.87 -6.99 -8.45
N GLY A 47 -6.42 -5.88 -9.04
CA GLY A 47 -7.30 -4.73 -9.32
C GLY A 47 -7.37 -3.72 -8.18
N MET A 48 -6.81 -4.00 -7.01
CA MET A 48 -6.35 -2.92 -6.13
C MET A 48 -5.18 -2.27 -6.84
N ILE A 49 -5.49 -1.19 -7.57
CA ILE A 49 -4.47 -0.26 -7.98
C ILE A 49 -4.00 0.35 -6.66
N PRO A 50 -2.70 0.33 -6.34
CA PRO A 50 -2.17 1.29 -5.39
C PRO A 50 -2.50 2.63 -6.03
N ALA A 51 -3.67 3.18 -5.72
CA ALA A 51 -3.87 4.60 -5.80
C ALA A 51 -2.73 5.08 -4.93
N ALA A 52 -1.70 5.61 -5.59
CA ALA A 52 -0.62 6.26 -4.88
C ALA A 52 -1.28 7.06 -3.78
N ILE A 53 -0.74 7.01 -2.56
CA ILE A 53 -0.87 8.16 -1.66
C ILE A 53 -0.60 9.35 -2.59
N ARG A 54 -1.65 10.05 -3.02
CA ARG A 54 -1.52 11.02 -4.10
C ARG A 54 -0.75 12.17 -3.49
N LEU A 55 0.55 12.16 -3.77
CA LEU A 55 1.42 13.32 -3.76
C LEU A 55 0.91 14.26 -4.85
N THR A 56 -0.11 15.04 -4.54
CA THR A 56 -0.51 16.19 -5.35
C THR A 56 -0.89 17.35 -4.45
N VAL A 57 0.02 18.33 -4.40
CA VAL A 57 -0.31 19.73 -4.18
C VAL A 57 -1.14 20.16 -5.39
N GLU A 58 -2.47 20.24 -5.24
CA GLU A 58 -3.28 21.42 -5.61
C GLU A 58 -4.78 21.15 -5.42
N LEU A 59 -5.41 22.13 -4.79
CA LEU A 59 -6.79 22.21 -4.34
C LEU A 59 -7.81 22.07 -5.48
N SER A 60 -8.79 21.16 -5.36
CA SER A 60 -10.24 21.46 -5.44
C SER A 60 -11.14 20.21 -5.47
N ASN A 61 -12.20 20.25 -4.63
CA ASN A 61 -13.40 19.40 -4.60
C ASN A 61 -13.28 17.93 -4.15
N ASP A 62 -12.83 17.79 -2.90
CA ASP A 62 -13.43 17.07 -1.76
C ASP A 62 -14.21 15.76 -1.98
N SER A 63 -13.68 14.72 -1.32
CA SER A 63 -14.24 13.42 -0.91
C SER A 63 -14.06 12.19 -1.83
N ALA A 64 -13.91 12.34 -3.15
CA ALA A 64 -13.93 11.18 -4.06
C ALA A 64 -12.57 10.52 -4.35
N GLU A 65 -11.44 11.24 -4.24
CA GLU A 65 -10.15 10.69 -4.68
C GLU A 65 -9.48 9.74 -3.66
N ALA A 66 -9.84 9.81 -2.37
CA ALA A 66 -9.41 8.84 -1.37
C ALA A 66 -10.27 7.56 -1.38
N GLN A 67 -11.53 7.63 -1.84
CA GLN A 67 -12.45 6.49 -1.90
C GLN A 67 -12.05 5.44 -2.95
N GLY A 68 -11.24 5.80 -3.95
CA GLY A 68 -10.79 4.85 -4.98
C GLY A 68 -9.67 3.88 -4.54
N ALA A 69 -9.06 4.09 -3.38
CA ALA A 69 -7.75 3.52 -3.03
C ALA A 69 -7.77 2.30 -2.10
N LEU A 70 -8.83 2.11 -1.30
CA LEU A 70 -8.82 1.15 -0.19
C LEU A 70 -10.12 0.35 -0.07
N HIS A 71 -10.84 0.14 -1.18
CA HIS A 71 -12.00 -0.77 -1.19
C HIS A 71 -11.52 -2.23 -1.26
N HIS A 72 -10.93 -2.70 -0.16
CA HIS A 72 -10.79 -4.12 0.14
C HIS A 72 -11.61 -4.37 1.39
N ASP A 73 -12.22 -5.55 1.53
CA ASP A 73 -12.98 -5.95 2.72
C ASP A 73 -12.18 -5.84 4.05
N SER A 74 -10.86 -5.60 3.94
CA SER A 74 -9.90 -5.47 5.03
C SER A 74 -9.61 -4.03 5.48
N ILE A 75 -10.12 -3.01 4.77
CA ILE A 75 -10.00 -1.61 5.19
C ILE A 75 -11.39 -1.00 5.17
N ARG A 76 -11.94 -0.76 6.36
CA ARG A 76 -13.30 -0.24 6.48
C ARG A 76 -13.32 1.25 6.71
N GLU A 77 -14.38 1.91 6.24
CA GLU A 77 -14.57 3.35 6.42
C GLU A 77 -14.61 3.73 7.91
N GLU A 78 -15.17 2.87 8.77
CA GLU A 78 -15.21 3.15 10.21
C GLU A 78 -13.82 3.11 10.85
N GLU A 79 -12.90 2.29 10.32
CA GLU A 79 -11.52 2.23 10.80
C GLU A 79 -10.70 3.45 10.35
N LEU A 80 -10.96 3.95 9.13
CA LEU A 80 -10.39 5.18 8.64
C LEU A 80 -10.88 6.38 9.46
N ALA A 81 -12.20 6.48 9.70
CA ALA A 81 -12.80 7.53 10.51
C ALA A 81 -12.36 7.48 11.98
N ALA A 82 -12.04 6.28 12.50
CA ALA A 82 -11.46 6.12 13.83
C ALA A 82 -9.97 6.48 13.91
N GLY A 83 -9.34 6.92 12.81
CA GLY A 83 -7.93 7.32 12.77
C GLY A 83 -6.96 6.16 12.93
N LEU A 84 -7.39 4.91 12.73
CA LEU A 84 -6.54 3.73 12.98
C LEU A 84 -5.35 3.61 12.03
N PHE A 85 -5.43 4.31 10.89
CA PHE A 85 -4.39 4.38 9.88
C PHE A 85 -3.51 5.64 10.01
N ASP A 86 -3.83 6.55 10.94
CA ASP A 86 -3.05 7.75 11.18
C ASP A 86 -1.64 7.39 11.65
N GLU A 87 -0.63 8.01 11.04
CA GLU A 87 0.78 7.79 11.35
C GLU A 87 1.22 6.32 11.16
N ALA A 88 0.45 5.51 10.42
CA ALA A 88 0.80 4.13 10.11
C ALA A 88 1.99 4.09 9.14
N ALA A 89 2.92 3.16 9.34
CA ALA A 89 4.03 2.98 8.42
C ALA A 89 3.56 2.25 7.16
N ILE A 90 4.06 2.65 6.00
CA ILE A 90 3.77 2.00 4.72
C ILE A 90 5.06 1.56 4.03
N GLU A 91 5.03 0.36 3.44
CA GLU A 91 6.07 -0.14 2.53
C GLU A 91 5.43 -0.50 1.19
N ILE A 92 6.11 -0.16 0.10
CA ILE A 92 5.73 -0.55 -1.26
C ILE A 92 6.94 -1.18 -1.93
N GLY A 93 6.75 -2.27 -2.66
CA GLY A 93 7.85 -2.93 -3.35
C GLY A 93 7.43 -3.90 -4.43
N ALA A 94 8.41 -4.67 -4.89
CA ALA A 94 8.25 -5.69 -5.91
C ALA A 94 8.66 -7.06 -5.36
N VAL A 95 7.97 -8.12 -5.81
CA VAL A 95 8.22 -9.51 -5.41
C VAL A 95 8.23 -10.43 -6.62
N ASP A 96 9.09 -11.45 -6.58
CA ASP A 96 8.99 -12.61 -7.45
C ASP A 96 7.93 -13.55 -6.94
N TRP A 97 6.83 -13.73 -7.68
CA TRP A 97 5.80 -14.64 -7.22
C TRP A 97 6.20 -16.13 -7.33
N ILE A 98 7.30 -16.46 -8.02
CA ILE A 98 7.85 -17.81 -8.07
C ILE A 98 8.84 -18.03 -6.93
N THR A 99 9.82 -17.14 -6.77
CA THR A 99 10.93 -17.33 -5.82
C THR A 99 10.71 -16.67 -4.47
N LEU A 100 9.76 -15.74 -4.36
CA LEU A 100 9.46 -14.90 -3.19
C LEU A 100 10.59 -13.93 -2.80
N ASP A 101 11.62 -13.79 -3.65
CA ASP A 101 12.59 -12.70 -3.57
C ASP A 101 11.87 -11.37 -3.75
N HIS A 102 12.05 -10.46 -2.81
CA HIS A 102 11.37 -9.17 -2.79
C HIS A 102 12.33 -8.03 -2.43
N SER A 103 11.99 -6.84 -2.92
CA SER A 103 12.70 -5.60 -2.59
C SER A 103 11.68 -4.51 -2.27
N THR A 104 11.87 -3.83 -1.15
CA THR A 104 11.16 -2.60 -0.83
C THR A 104 11.72 -1.48 -1.72
N LEU A 105 10.83 -0.78 -2.41
CA LEU A 105 11.16 0.33 -3.30
C LEU A 105 10.85 1.69 -2.66
N TYR A 106 9.88 1.71 -1.75
CA TYR A 106 9.48 2.89 -1.00
C TYR A 106 9.07 2.52 0.42
N SER A 107 9.45 3.37 1.37
CA SER A 107 9.01 3.33 2.76
C SER A 107 8.59 4.73 3.17
N GLY A 108 7.50 4.84 3.93
CA GLY A 108 7.00 6.13 4.40
C GLY A 108 5.98 5.98 5.53
N GLN A 109 5.27 7.07 5.80
CA GLN A 109 4.20 7.10 6.80
C GLN A 109 2.94 7.70 6.20
N ILE A 110 1.79 7.18 6.63
CA ILE A 110 0.48 7.75 6.37
C ILE A 110 0.31 8.95 7.31
N GLY A 111 -0.01 10.13 6.77
CA GLY A 111 -0.36 11.30 7.56
C GLY A 111 -1.69 11.12 8.29
N ARG A 112 -2.13 12.13 9.04
CA ARG A 112 -3.46 12.09 9.64
C ARG A 112 -4.53 12.17 8.56
N ILE A 113 -5.51 11.28 8.64
CA ILE A 113 -6.67 11.25 7.77
C ILE A 113 -7.70 12.20 8.39
N GLY A 114 -7.80 13.41 7.84
CA GLY A 114 -8.71 14.46 8.31
C GLY A 114 -9.63 14.98 7.21
N ASP A 115 -10.78 15.52 7.61
CA ASP A 115 -11.88 15.96 6.72
C ASP A 115 -11.59 17.25 5.93
N ASN A 116 -10.37 17.81 6.02
CA ASN A 116 -9.94 18.87 5.12
C ASN A 116 -8.43 19.13 5.21
N GLN A 117 -7.69 18.81 4.13
CA GLN A 117 -6.24 19.00 3.93
C GLN A 117 -5.34 17.87 4.46
N THR A 118 -5.25 16.79 3.69
CA THR A 118 -4.24 15.74 3.85
C THR A 118 -2.93 16.12 3.16
N GLN A 119 -2.01 16.75 3.89
CA GLN A 119 -0.62 16.91 3.42
C GLN A 119 0.24 15.78 4.00
N PHE A 120 0.81 14.96 3.12
CA PHE A 120 1.77 13.92 3.48
C PHE A 120 3.20 14.44 3.33
N THR A 121 4.07 14.12 4.26
CA THR A 121 5.51 14.33 4.16
C THR A 121 6.19 12.97 4.09
N ALA A 122 6.79 12.65 2.95
CA ALA A 122 7.74 11.55 2.83
C ALA A 122 9.14 12.17 2.91
N GLU A 123 9.95 11.75 3.88
CA GLU A 123 11.38 12.06 3.90
C GLU A 123 12.12 11.01 3.05
N LEU A 124 13.03 11.48 2.18
CA LEU A 124 13.92 10.68 1.33
C LEU A 124 15.29 10.52 2.01
#